data_AF-A0A0S8GPA2-F1
#
_entry.id   AF-A0A0S8GPA2-F1
#
_cell.length_a   1.000
_cell.length_b   1.000
_cell.length_c   1.000
_cell.angle_alpha   90.00
_cell.angle_beta   90.00
_cell.angle_gamma   90.00
#
_symmetry.space_group_name_H-M   'P 1'
#
loop_
_entity.id
_entity.type
_entity.pdbx_description
1 polymer ?
#
loop_
_entity_poly.entity_id
_entity_poly.type
_entity_poly.pdbx_seq_one_letter_code
_entity_poly.pdbx_strand_id
1 'polypeptide(L)'
;MLSEAIQQKIAKFKDKYPDKRTAILPAMHVVLKNIGYYNQSILKQIADLLELSEMEVSETVSFYTYFPREGIGRYHIQVCTNLSCSLLGAEELVKYLEDKLKIKAGETT
;
A
#
# COMPACT_ATOMS: atom_id res chain seq x y z
N MET A 1 -1.59 7.79 -13.62
CA MET A 1 -1.54 6.77 -14.70
C MET A 1 -0.26 5.98 -14.55
N LEU A 2 -0.30 4.65 -14.67
CA LEU A 2 0.88 3.78 -14.55
C LEU A 2 1.78 3.95 -15.79
N SER A 3 3.10 4.01 -15.61
CA SER A 3 4.04 4.01 -16.75
C SER A 3 4.01 2.68 -17.49
N GLU A 4 4.32 2.67 -18.78
CA GLU A 4 4.31 1.45 -19.62
C GLU A 4 5.18 0.32 -19.03
N ALA A 5 6.35 0.66 -18.48
CA ALA A 5 7.24 -0.30 -17.83
C ALA A 5 6.58 -0.98 -16.60
N ILE A 6 5.78 -0.23 -15.83
CA ILE A 6 5.05 -0.78 -14.68
C ILE A 6 3.90 -1.67 -15.16
N GLN A 7 3.16 -1.23 -16.17
CA GLN A 7 2.06 -2.02 -16.74
C GLN A 7 2.54 -3.37 -17.27
N GLN A 8 3.65 -3.39 -18.04
CA GLN A 8 4.25 -4.62 -18.53
C GLN A 8 4.70 -5.55 -17.40
N LYS A 9 5.23 -5.01 -16.31
CA LYS A 9 5.65 -5.80 -15.15
C LYS A 9 4.46 -6.44 -14.43
N ILE A 10 3.38 -5.69 -14.27
CA ILE A 10 2.14 -6.18 -13.64
C ILE A 10 1.49 -7.25 -14.51
N ALA A 11 1.38 -7.02 -15.82
CA ALA A 11 0.79 -7.96 -16.76
C ALA A 11 1.48 -9.33 -16.73
N LYS A 12 2.80 -9.39 -16.52
CA LYS A 12 3.55 -10.65 -16.40
C LYS A 12 3.18 -11.48 -15.17
N PHE A 13 2.57 -10.91 -14.14
CA PHE A 13 2.20 -11.67 -12.95
C PHE A 13 0.97 -12.56 -13.18
N LYS A 14 0.08 -12.22 -14.11
CA LYS A 14 -1.13 -13.01 -14.38
C LYS A 14 -0.80 -14.44 -14.82
N ASP A 15 0.30 -14.61 -15.56
CA ASP A 15 0.74 -15.90 -16.10
C ASP A 15 1.64 -16.69 -15.13
N LYS A 16 2.01 -16.08 -13.99
CA LYS A 16 2.91 -16.70 -13.01
C LYS A 16 2.17 -17.65 -12.06
N TYR A 17 0.85 -17.49 -11.92
CA TYR A 17 0.04 -18.22 -10.95
C TYR A 17 -1.13 -18.92 -11.65
N PRO A 18 -1.57 -20.11 -11.17
CA PRO A 18 -2.76 -20.78 -11.70
C PRO A 18 -4.04 -19.95 -11.51
N ASP A 19 -4.14 -19.20 -10.41
CA ASP A 19 -5.22 -18.27 -10.13
C ASP A 19 -4.73 -16.83 -10.26
N LYS A 20 -5.36 -16.08 -11.18
CA LYS A 20 -5.07 -14.66 -11.46
C LYS A 20 -5.25 -13.78 -10.23
N ARG A 21 -6.16 -14.11 -9.30
CA ARG A 21 -6.36 -13.35 -8.04
C ARG A 21 -5.10 -13.30 -7.18
N THR A 22 -4.28 -14.35 -7.25
CA THR A 22 -3.00 -14.41 -6.53
C THR A 22 -2.01 -13.35 -7.03
N ALA A 23 -2.17 -12.88 -8.26
CA ALA A 23 -1.32 -11.84 -8.85
C ALA A 23 -1.62 -10.42 -8.33
N ILE A 24 -2.72 -10.20 -7.59
CA ILE A 24 -3.10 -8.88 -7.09
C ILE A 24 -2.03 -8.34 -6.11
N LEU A 25 -1.67 -9.11 -5.09
CA LEU A 25 -0.65 -8.72 -4.10
C LEU A 25 0.70 -8.32 -4.71
N PRO A 26 1.35 -9.13 -5.57
CA PRO A 26 2.61 -8.73 -6.19
C PRO A 26 2.47 -7.54 -7.14
N ALA A 27 1.33 -7.41 -7.85
CA ALA A 27 1.05 -6.23 -8.67
C ALA A 27 0.98 -4.96 -7.81
N MET A 28 0.28 -5.03 -6.68
CA MET A 28 0.20 -3.96 -5.70
C MET A 28 1.60 -3.57 -5.19
N HIS A 29 2.42 -4.51 -4.75
CA HIS A 29 3.79 -4.19 -4.32
C HIS A 29 4.63 -3.45 -5.38
N VAL A 30 4.43 -3.73 -6.67
CA VAL A 30 5.09 -2.97 -7.74
C VAL A 30 4.59 -1.53 -7.78
N VAL A 31 3.28 -1.31 -7.69
CA VAL A 31 2.71 0.04 -7.64
C VAL A 31 3.20 0.80 -6.42
N LEU A 32 3.11 0.20 -5.23
CA LEU A 32 3.55 0.83 -3.98
C LEU A 32 5.01 1.29 -4.05
N LYS A 33 5.90 0.47 -4.62
CA LYS A 33 7.32 0.81 -4.75
C LYS A 33 7.59 2.01 -5.66
N ASN A 34 6.75 2.24 -6.67
CA ASN A 34 6.99 3.27 -7.69
C ASN A 34 6.15 4.53 -7.49
N ILE A 35 4.94 4.40 -6.95
CA ILE A 35 3.97 5.50 -6.79
C ILE A 35 3.75 5.84 -5.31
N GLY A 36 3.83 4.85 -4.41
CA GLY A 36 3.66 5.06 -2.98
C GLY A 36 2.21 4.99 -2.48
N TYR A 37 1.20 5.09 -3.35
CA TYR A 37 -0.21 5.09 -2.94
C TYR A 37 -1.14 4.52 -4.02
N TYR A 38 -2.41 4.30 -3.65
CA TYR A 38 -3.47 3.84 -4.54
C TYR A 38 -4.64 4.82 -4.63
N ASN A 39 -5.11 5.08 -5.85
CA ASN A 39 -6.37 5.75 -6.14
C ASN A 39 -7.22 4.89 -7.10
N GLN A 40 -8.47 5.30 -7.34
CA GLN A 40 -9.40 4.50 -8.15
C GLN A 40 -8.88 4.22 -9.57
N SER A 41 -8.22 5.21 -10.19
CA SER A 41 -7.64 5.05 -11.53
C SER A 41 -6.54 3.98 -11.59
N ILE A 42 -5.71 3.88 -10.55
CA ILE A 42 -4.69 2.86 -10.42
C ILE A 42 -5.31 1.48 -10.21
N LEU A 43 -6.32 1.37 -9.34
CA LEU A 43 -7.00 0.10 -9.06
C LEU A 43 -7.66 -0.47 -10.31
N LYS A 44 -8.35 0.40 -11.08
CA LYS A 44 -8.94 0.02 -12.36
C LYS A 44 -7.89 -0.48 -13.35
N GLN A 45 -6.75 0.22 -13.48
CA GLN A 45 -5.67 -0.24 -14.37
C GLN A 45 -5.10 -1.60 -13.95
N ILE A 46 -4.95 -1.87 -12.65
CA ILE A 46 -4.50 -3.18 -12.17
C ILE A 46 -5.52 -4.26 -12.52
N ALA A 47 -6.81 -4.00 -12.33
CA ALA A 47 -7.88 -4.92 -12.67
C ALA A 47 -7.87 -5.26 -14.17
N ASP A 48 -7.76 -4.24 -15.04
CA ASP A 48 -7.67 -4.42 -16.49
C ASP A 48 -6.44 -5.25 -16.89
N LEU A 49 -5.27 -4.98 -16.30
CA LEU A 49 -4.01 -5.69 -16.60
C LEU A 49 -4.01 -7.15 -16.14
N LEU A 50 -4.69 -7.46 -15.04
CA LEU A 50 -4.80 -8.81 -14.48
C LEU A 50 -6.02 -9.58 -15.00
N GLU A 51 -6.87 -8.95 -15.82
CA GLU A 51 -8.12 -9.53 -16.32
C GLU A 51 -9.06 -9.97 -15.16
N LEU A 52 -9.18 -9.10 -14.16
CA LEU A 52 -10.03 -9.27 -12.98
C LEU A 52 -11.04 -8.12 -12.88
N SER A 53 -12.05 -8.28 -12.03
CA SER A 53 -12.97 -7.17 -11.73
C SER A 53 -12.31 -6.13 -10.82
N GLU A 54 -12.73 -4.87 -10.97
CA GLU A 54 -12.32 -3.78 -10.09
C GLU A 54 -12.72 -4.02 -8.62
N MET A 55 -13.80 -4.78 -8.40
CA MET A 55 -14.27 -5.18 -7.07
C MET A 55 -13.26 -6.09 -6.38
N GLU A 56 -12.79 -7.16 -7.03
CA GLU A 56 -11.81 -8.09 -6.47
C GLU A 56 -10.50 -7.39 -6.07
N VAL A 57 -10.03 -6.45 -6.90
CA VAL A 57 -8.85 -5.64 -6.59
C VAL A 57 -9.11 -4.69 -5.42
N SER A 58 -10.26 -4.02 -5.42
CA SER A 58 -10.64 -3.07 -4.37
C SER A 58 -10.83 -3.73 -3.01
N GLU A 59 -11.44 -4.92 -2.97
CA GLU A 59 -11.59 -5.74 -1.76
C GLU A 59 -10.23 -6.06 -1.16
N THR A 60 -9.27 -6.49 -1.99
CA THR A 60 -7.91 -6.80 -1.56
C THR A 60 -7.23 -5.56 -0.93
N VAL A 61 -7.36 -4.38 -1.57
CA VAL A 61 -6.79 -3.13 -1.03
C VAL A 61 -7.44 -2.75 0.29
N SER A 62 -8.74 -2.95 0.43
CA SER A 62 -9.45 -2.65 1.68
C SER A 62 -9.13 -3.63 2.80
N PHE A 63 -8.81 -4.88 2.48
CA PHE A 63 -8.49 -5.91 3.45
C PHE A 63 -7.09 -5.74 4.05
N TYR A 64 -6.10 -5.39 3.23
CA TYR A 64 -4.72 -5.22 3.68
C TYR A 64 -4.45 -3.76 4.08
N THR A 65 -4.36 -3.50 5.38
CA THR A 65 -4.01 -2.20 5.97
C THR A 65 -2.64 -1.65 5.51
N TYR A 66 -1.78 -2.53 4.97
CA TYR A 66 -0.46 -2.17 4.45
C TYR A 66 -0.51 -1.25 3.23
N PHE A 67 -1.61 -1.24 2.47
CA PHE A 67 -1.70 -0.50 1.20
C PHE A 67 -2.34 0.89 1.40
N PRO A 68 -1.54 1.98 1.40
CA PRO A 68 -2.03 3.32 1.64
C PRO A 68 -2.84 3.88 0.48
N ARG A 69 -3.93 4.60 0.79
CA ARG A 69 -4.66 5.41 -0.18
C ARG A 69 -3.93 6.72 -0.48
N GLU A 70 -4.39 7.42 -1.51
CA GLU A 70 -3.88 8.76 -1.85
C GLU A 70 -3.93 9.72 -0.65
N GLY A 71 -2.93 10.60 -0.53
CA GLY A 71 -2.80 11.55 0.58
C GLY A 71 -1.69 11.25 1.59
N ILE A 72 -0.89 10.20 1.38
CA ILE A 72 0.27 9.94 2.25
C ILE A 72 1.50 10.78 1.89
N GLY A 73 2.34 11.04 2.89
CA GLY A 73 3.64 11.69 2.71
C GLY A 73 4.67 10.81 1.99
N ARG A 74 5.81 11.42 1.62
CA ARG A 74 6.94 10.72 0.98
C ARG A 74 7.51 9.57 1.82
N TYR A 75 7.46 9.71 3.15
CA TYR A 75 7.93 8.71 4.09
C TYR A 75 6.78 8.25 4.97
N HIS A 76 6.45 6.96 4.91
CA HIS A 76 5.46 6.34 5.78
C HIS A 76 6.15 5.77 7.02
N ILE A 77 6.04 6.48 8.15
CA ILE A 77 6.64 6.07 9.43
C ILE A 77 5.66 5.13 10.15
N GLN A 78 6.05 3.87 10.32
CA GLN A 78 5.26 2.85 11.03
C GLN A 78 5.95 2.52 12.35
N VAL A 79 5.29 2.80 13.47
CA VAL A 79 5.79 2.53 14.82
C VAL A 79 5.08 1.30 15.37
N CYS A 80 5.86 0.30 15.81
CA CYS A 80 5.31 -0.86 16.50
C CYS A 80 4.79 -0.45 17.87
N THR A 81 3.52 -0.72 18.15
CA THR A 81 2.88 -0.56 19.47
C THR A 81 2.31 -1.89 19.99
N ASN A 82 2.89 -3.01 19.55
CA ASN A 82 2.57 -4.32 20.11
C ASN A 82 3.26 -4.48 21.48
N LEU A 83 2.83 -5.46 22.29
CA LEU A 83 3.20 -5.61 23.69
C LEU A 83 4.70 -5.43 23.97
N SER A 84 5.57 -6.12 23.24
CA SER A 84 7.02 -6.02 23.44
C SER A 84 7.57 -4.61 23.18
N CYS A 85 7.02 -3.90 22.19
CA CYS A 85 7.43 -2.54 21.86
C CYS A 85 6.90 -1.56 22.91
N SER A 86 5.63 -1.69 23.32
CA SER A 86 5.03 -0.87 24.39
C SER A 86 5.76 -1.01 25.72
N LEU A 87 6.14 -2.24 26.12
CA LEU A 87 6.94 -2.47 27.33
C LEU A 87 8.33 -1.81 27.28
N LEU A 88 8.84 -1.51 26.09
CA LEU A 88 10.13 -0.84 25.87
C LEU A 88 9.99 0.64 25.52
N GLY A 89 8.79 1.21 25.65
CA GLY A 89 8.53 2.64 25.50
C GLY A 89 8.15 3.08 24.08
N ALA A 90 7.31 2.31 23.39
CA ALA A 90 6.78 2.70 22.08
C ALA A 90 5.92 3.97 22.16
N GLU A 91 5.19 4.17 23.25
CA GLU A 91 4.33 5.32 23.49
C GLU A 91 5.15 6.62 23.58
N GLU A 92 6.32 6.57 24.23
CA GLU A 92 7.27 7.68 24.30
C GLU A 92 7.85 8.01 22.92
N LEU A 93 8.14 6.99 22.11
CA LEU A 93 8.59 7.19 20.73
C LEU A 93 7.51 7.85 19.86
N VAL A 94 6.26 7.39 19.96
CA VAL A 94 5.13 8.02 19.26
C VAL A 94 5.00 9.48 19.68
N LYS A 95 5.01 9.76 20.99
CA LYS A 95 4.91 11.14 21.51
C LYS A 95 6.05 12.02 21.03
N TYR A 96 7.28 11.51 21.03
CA TYR A 96 8.44 12.23 20.49
C TYR A 96 8.24 12.60 19.02
N LEU A 97 7.74 11.67 18.21
CA LEU A 97 7.48 11.92 16.78
C LEU A 97 6.37 12.95 16.58
N GLU A 98 5.28 12.87 17.34
CA GLU A 98 4.21 13.86 17.29
C GLU A 98 4.71 15.27 17.64
N ASP A 99 5.52 15.39 18.70
CA ASP A 99 6.09 16.66 19.14
C ASP A 99 7.11 17.22 18.14
N LYS A 100 7.88 16.34 17.48
CA LYS A 100 8.90 16.71 16.48
C LYS A 100 8.29 17.14 15.16
N LEU A 101 7.31 16.39 14.67
CA LEU A 101 6.69 16.57 13.35
C LEU A 101 5.46 17.48 13.39
N LYS A 102 4.94 17.79 14.58
CA LYS A 102 3.75 18.64 14.80
C LYS A 102 2.47 18.07 14.17
N ILE A 103 2.35 16.74 14.16
CA ILE A 103 1.20 15.99 13.66
C ILE A 103 0.85 14.87 14.63
N LYS A 104 -0.35 14.31 14.55
CA LYS A 104 -0.79 13.12 15.30
C LYS A 104 -0.56 11.83 14.52
N ALA A 105 -0.57 10.70 15.23
CA ALA A 105 -0.57 9.39 14.58
C ALA A 105 -1.74 9.27 13.59
N GLY A 106 -1.43 8.95 12.33
CA GLY A 106 -2.39 8.86 11.23
C GLY A 106 -2.49 10.12 10.35
N GLU A 107 -1.82 11.20 10.71
CA GLU A 107 -1.75 12.43 9.92
C GLU A 107 -0.50 12.48 9.03
N THR A 108 -0.40 13.51 8.19
CA THR A 108 0.74 13.75 7.28
C THR A 108 1.17 15.21 7.40
N THR A 109 2.49 15.45 7.38
CA THR A 109 3.12 16.78 7.42
C THR A 109 2.99 17.53 6.11
#